data_AF-A0A139WCV0-F1
#
_entry.id   AF-A0A139WCV0-F1
#
_cell.length_a   1.000
_cell.length_b   1.000
_cell.length_c   1.000
_cell.angle_alpha   90.00
_cell.angle_beta   90.00
_cell.angle_gamma   90.00
#
_symmetry.space_group_name_H-M   'P 1'
#
loop_
_entity.id
_entity.type
_entity.pdbx_description
1 polymer ?
#
loop_
_entity_poly.entity_id
_entity_poly.type
_entity_poly.pdbx_seq_one_letter_code
_entity_poly.pdbx_strand_id
1 'polypeptide(L)'
;MATLHFYKNELIDLMEKSKSFWKLDKFGDLYKQELSKLHRLVTIIVYIYIALLTATCVQLAVLTLIFRRGKPIFLCYGGLYGLESPHYEIYSILDAIGIGVISIAVSGYDAMFFFFALDIYTEFKMIKSAFKRHSDQTVSSYNKQFIEAVKHHDFLLQYINQVNDIFSPMFLFQFFSGLLGICFSLFMISRSGLQDINTLSIYSAGLLGFTAQSYTFCLVGEVISELSEDISNEIFYTDWLDDEVYRNKTAILIVMNRAQESPKLTIGKFADMNLRTFIMAIAITMKQALKLADVLGFNPLKNDNLTKLKKYSSLICMISVVVSAILEFVSNFSALETYESAPESLVPQFQTLAKISSLLLSQKDITELIDEIKYFWKLDQFGDFHTRKLKKIYKYVTIFFYFYTLMLSGACVLFTITTVIFTPEKPLFLCYGGLHGLPSPQFEIYFVVDLAAIVIMSFGVAAYDGIFFYFAFHVYAEFKLVKVAFKGKSTFIEAVKHHDFLLKYLRKLNEIYSPIFLCQFFSNLLGICFCLFMLSRSGMPPELTSFSKYFISLVAFTVQTYIFCLIGDLVSELSLDISNVIFYVDWLDDEVYKSKTARLVIMNKAQSPVKLTIGKFTGMDLRTFLLV
;
A
#
# COMPACT_ATOMS: atom_id res chain seq x y z
N MET A 1 -25.73 5.18 7.39
CA MET A 1 -27.09 5.74 7.26
C MET A 1 -27.16 7.02 6.44
N ALA A 2 -26.49 8.13 6.82
CA ALA A 2 -26.58 9.40 6.07
C ALA A 2 -26.36 9.26 4.55
N THR A 3 -25.34 8.52 4.12
CA THR A 3 -25.05 8.22 2.71
C THR A 3 -26.24 7.59 1.96
N LEU A 4 -26.95 6.64 2.57
CA LEU A 4 -28.14 6.01 1.99
C LEU A 4 -29.32 6.99 1.83
N HIS A 5 -29.37 8.03 2.66
CA HIS A 5 -30.40 9.07 2.56
C HIS A 5 -30.04 10.08 1.47
N PHE A 6 -28.77 10.52 1.40
CA PHE A 6 -28.29 11.46 0.39
C PHE A 6 -28.33 10.89 -1.03
N TYR A 7 -27.94 9.62 -1.22
CA TYR A 7 -27.90 8.95 -2.54
C TYR A 7 -29.14 8.08 -2.83
N LYS A 8 -30.28 8.35 -2.17
CA LYS A 8 -31.47 7.50 -2.26
C LYS A 8 -31.98 7.38 -3.70
N ASN A 9 -32.00 8.48 -4.45
CA ASN A 9 -32.58 8.53 -5.79
C ASN A 9 -31.66 7.84 -6.81
N GLU A 10 -30.36 8.01 -6.63
CA GLU A 10 -29.28 7.43 -7.42
C GLU A 10 -29.19 5.91 -7.21
N LEU A 11 -29.42 5.43 -5.98
CA LEU A 11 -29.54 4.01 -5.68
C LEU A 11 -30.79 3.38 -6.32
N ILE A 12 -31.91 4.12 -6.37
CA ILE A 12 -33.11 3.66 -7.08
C ILE A 12 -32.86 3.59 -8.60
N ASP A 13 -32.21 4.61 -9.19
CA ASP A 13 -31.78 4.60 -10.61
C ASP A 13 -30.89 3.39 -10.95
N LEU A 14 -29.91 3.04 -10.09
CA LEU A 14 -29.14 1.81 -10.23
C LEU A 14 -30.01 0.55 -10.17
N MET A 15 -30.94 0.45 -9.21
CA MET A 15 -31.87 -0.68 -9.10
C MET A 15 -32.89 -0.78 -10.24
N GLU A 16 -33.14 0.30 -10.98
CA GLU A 16 -33.93 0.25 -12.21
C GLU A 16 -33.07 -0.17 -13.41
N LYS A 17 -31.84 0.32 -13.49
CA LYS A 17 -30.86 -0.12 -14.51
C LYS A 17 -30.49 -1.59 -14.40
N SER A 18 -30.40 -2.15 -13.20
CA SER A 18 -30.14 -3.59 -13.04
C SER A 18 -31.30 -4.48 -13.55
N LYS A 19 -32.50 -3.94 -13.80
CA LYS A 19 -33.59 -4.68 -14.46
C LYS A 19 -33.36 -4.87 -15.97
N SER A 20 -32.47 -4.08 -16.59
CA SER A 20 -32.07 -4.25 -18.00
C SER A 20 -30.84 -5.17 -18.20
N PHE A 21 -30.34 -5.78 -17.12
CA PHE A 21 -29.34 -6.83 -17.18
C PHE A 21 -29.82 -8.06 -17.96
N TRP A 22 -28.88 -8.78 -18.57
CA TRP A 22 -29.16 -9.95 -19.38
C TRP A 22 -29.61 -11.11 -18.50
N LYS A 23 -30.55 -11.91 -19.03
CA LYS A 23 -31.01 -13.10 -18.33
C LYS A 23 -29.92 -14.18 -18.35
N LEU A 24 -29.75 -14.84 -17.21
CA LEU A 24 -28.76 -15.91 -16.98
C LEU A 24 -28.90 -17.13 -17.92
N ASP A 25 -30.02 -17.26 -18.65
CA ASP A 25 -30.28 -18.34 -19.60
C ASP A 25 -29.89 -18.01 -21.05
N LYS A 26 -29.45 -16.78 -21.33
CA LYS A 26 -29.14 -16.28 -22.69
C LYS A 26 -28.13 -17.14 -23.48
N PHE A 27 -27.19 -17.79 -22.80
CA PHE A 27 -26.14 -18.62 -23.40
C PHE A 27 -26.31 -20.13 -23.11
N GLY A 28 -27.55 -20.55 -22.79
CA GLY A 28 -27.92 -21.97 -22.64
C GLY A 28 -27.84 -22.50 -21.20
N ASP A 29 -28.55 -23.60 -20.94
CA ASP A 29 -28.78 -24.11 -19.58
C ASP A 29 -27.51 -24.61 -18.86
N LEU A 30 -26.49 -25.04 -19.60
CA LEU A 30 -25.22 -25.49 -19.01
C LEU A 30 -24.42 -24.29 -18.45
N TYR A 31 -24.36 -23.19 -19.19
CA TYR A 31 -23.74 -21.94 -18.76
C TYR A 31 -24.53 -21.27 -17.62
N LYS A 32 -25.87 -21.32 -17.71
CA LYS A 32 -26.79 -20.94 -16.63
C LYS A 32 -26.56 -21.76 -15.35
N GLN A 33 -26.26 -23.05 -15.45
CA GLN A 33 -25.90 -23.88 -14.29
C GLN A 33 -24.57 -23.45 -13.66
N GLU A 34 -23.56 -23.08 -14.45
CA GLU A 34 -22.29 -22.58 -13.93
C GLU A 34 -22.45 -21.21 -13.24
N LEU A 35 -23.11 -20.25 -13.91
CA LEU A 35 -23.38 -18.92 -13.36
C LEU A 35 -24.27 -18.98 -12.12
N SER A 36 -25.29 -19.85 -12.07
CA SER A 36 -26.14 -19.99 -10.89
C SER A 36 -25.46 -20.74 -9.73
N LYS A 37 -24.58 -21.71 -9.99
CA LYS A 37 -23.67 -22.27 -8.97
C LYS A 37 -22.76 -21.19 -8.40
N LEU A 38 -22.23 -20.32 -9.26
CA LEU A 38 -21.34 -19.22 -8.86
C LEU A 38 -22.08 -18.13 -8.06
N HIS A 39 -23.29 -17.74 -8.47
CA HIS A 39 -24.16 -16.87 -7.65
C HIS A 39 -24.41 -17.48 -6.28
N ARG A 40 -24.75 -18.78 -6.20
CA ARG A 40 -24.95 -19.46 -4.91
C ARG A 40 -23.68 -19.44 -4.08
N LEU A 41 -22.51 -19.70 -4.67
CA LEU A 41 -21.22 -19.64 -3.98
C LEU A 41 -20.93 -18.23 -3.43
N VAL A 42 -21.03 -17.19 -4.25
CA VAL A 42 -20.76 -15.81 -3.82
C VAL A 42 -21.81 -15.33 -2.82
N THR A 43 -23.08 -15.69 -3.01
CA THR A 43 -24.15 -15.41 -2.03
C THR A 43 -23.88 -16.08 -0.69
N ILE A 44 -23.41 -17.34 -0.68
CA ILE A 44 -22.97 -18.05 0.53
C ILE A 44 -21.77 -17.33 1.16
N ILE A 45 -20.79 -16.87 0.37
CA ILE A 45 -19.63 -16.10 0.87
C ILE A 45 -20.08 -14.76 1.49
N VAL A 46 -21.04 -14.05 0.89
CA VAL A 46 -21.61 -12.81 1.44
C VAL A 46 -22.40 -13.08 2.72
N TYR A 47 -23.18 -14.17 2.79
CA TYR A 47 -23.84 -14.57 4.05
C TYR A 47 -22.84 -14.98 5.13
N ILE A 48 -21.76 -15.68 4.78
CA ILE A 48 -20.66 -16.01 5.71
C ILE A 48 -19.97 -14.73 6.18
N TYR A 49 -19.70 -13.76 5.30
CA TYR A 49 -19.16 -12.46 5.64
C TYR A 49 -20.06 -11.71 6.64
N ILE A 50 -21.36 -11.61 6.36
CA ILE A 50 -22.34 -10.98 7.26
C ILE A 50 -22.39 -11.73 8.60
N ALA A 51 -22.38 -13.07 8.58
CA ALA A 51 -22.36 -13.89 9.79
C ALA A 51 -21.08 -13.67 10.62
N LEU A 52 -19.91 -13.53 9.99
CA LEU A 52 -18.64 -13.24 10.67
C LEU A 52 -18.57 -11.81 11.21
N LEU A 53 -19.09 -10.82 10.47
CA LEU A 53 -19.16 -9.43 10.94
C LEU A 53 -20.14 -9.28 12.11
N THR A 54 -21.32 -9.90 12.03
CA THR A 54 -22.29 -9.92 13.13
C THR A 54 -21.77 -10.73 14.32
N ALA A 55 -21.10 -11.86 14.10
CA ALA A 55 -20.45 -12.63 15.16
C ALA A 55 -19.34 -11.85 15.86
N THR A 56 -18.50 -11.09 15.15
CA THR A 56 -17.46 -10.26 15.79
C THR A 56 -18.06 -9.08 16.56
N CYS A 57 -19.14 -8.45 16.08
CA CYS A 57 -19.89 -7.44 16.84
C CYS A 57 -20.54 -8.02 18.11
N VAL A 58 -21.18 -9.20 18.01
CA VAL A 58 -21.81 -9.88 19.15
C VAL A 58 -20.76 -10.37 20.14
N GLN A 59 -19.64 -10.93 19.68
CA GLN A 59 -18.50 -11.30 20.51
C GLN A 59 -17.94 -10.08 21.24
N LEU A 60 -17.75 -8.95 20.56
CA LEU A 60 -17.30 -7.71 21.18
C LEU A 60 -18.27 -7.27 22.30
N ALA A 61 -19.58 -7.28 22.04
CA ALA A 61 -20.59 -6.91 23.03
C ALA A 61 -20.61 -7.87 24.23
N VAL A 62 -20.71 -9.18 23.97
CA VAL A 62 -20.82 -10.23 25.01
C VAL A 62 -19.56 -10.31 25.86
N LEU A 63 -18.36 -10.32 25.24
CA LEU A 63 -17.11 -10.36 26.00
C LEU A 63 -16.88 -9.07 26.79
N THR A 64 -17.30 -7.91 26.28
CA THR A 64 -17.22 -6.66 27.05
C THR A 64 -18.19 -6.68 28.25
N LEU A 65 -19.42 -7.18 28.09
CA LEU A 65 -20.37 -7.34 29.20
C LEU A 65 -19.90 -8.36 30.26
N ILE A 66 -19.24 -9.45 29.85
CA ILE A 66 -18.72 -10.47 30.77
C ILE A 66 -17.47 -9.95 31.50
N PHE A 67 -16.52 -9.34 30.80
CA PHE A 67 -15.20 -9.01 31.34
C PHE A 67 -15.06 -7.55 31.85
N ARG A 68 -15.98 -6.63 31.52
CA ARG A 68 -16.01 -5.25 32.04
C ARG A 68 -17.31 -4.91 32.78
N ARG A 69 -17.67 -5.74 33.77
CA ARG A 69 -18.81 -5.46 34.65
C ARG A 69 -18.72 -4.05 35.27
N GLY A 70 -19.85 -3.32 35.26
CA GLY A 70 -19.98 -1.99 35.85
C GLY A 70 -19.52 -0.82 34.95
N LYS A 71 -19.02 -1.08 33.73
CA LYS A 71 -18.65 -0.04 32.76
C LYS A 71 -19.42 -0.20 31.44
N PRO A 72 -19.90 0.89 30.83
CA PRO A 72 -20.57 0.85 29.55
C PRO A 72 -19.58 0.53 28.41
N ILE A 73 -20.09 0.06 27.28
CA ILE A 73 -19.33 -0.25 26.08
C ILE A 73 -19.03 1.04 25.30
N PHE A 74 -20.02 1.94 25.20
CA PHE A 74 -19.82 3.28 24.65
C PHE A 74 -19.47 4.29 25.76
N LEU A 75 -18.73 5.33 25.39
CA LEU A 75 -18.35 6.38 26.32
C LEU A 75 -19.58 7.22 26.70
N CYS A 76 -20.05 7.08 27.94
CA CYS A 76 -21.16 7.89 28.49
C CYS A 76 -20.71 8.74 29.68
N TYR A 77 -21.52 9.75 30.02
CA TYR A 77 -21.32 10.58 31.20
C TYR A 77 -21.35 9.73 32.47
N GLY A 78 -20.34 9.87 33.34
CA GLY A 78 -20.18 9.04 34.54
C GLY A 78 -19.56 7.65 34.30
N GLY A 79 -19.58 7.11 33.07
CA GLY A 79 -19.15 5.73 32.77
C GLY A 79 -17.69 5.38 33.10
N LEU A 80 -16.81 6.38 33.26
CA LEU A 80 -15.43 6.20 33.71
C LEU A 80 -15.31 5.82 35.19
N TYR A 81 -16.24 6.30 36.03
CA TYR A 81 -16.22 6.13 37.49
C TYR A 81 -16.96 4.86 37.96
N GLY A 82 -17.60 4.14 37.03
CA GLY A 82 -18.53 3.05 37.33
C GLY A 82 -19.95 3.58 37.51
N LEU A 83 -20.92 2.88 36.92
CA LEU A 83 -22.34 3.23 37.04
C LEU A 83 -22.99 2.38 38.13
N GLU A 84 -23.72 3.00 39.04
CA GLU A 84 -24.59 2.29 39.98
C GLU A 84 -25.85 1.78 39.28
N SER A 85 -26.49 0.74 39.82
CA SER A 85 -27.82 0.29 39.38
C SER A 85 -28.87 1.34 39.81
N PRO A 86 -29.83 1.73 38.94
CA PRO A 86 -30.19 1.12 37.66
C PRO A 86 -29.48 1.69 36.43
N HIS A 87 -28.67 2.74 36.56
CA HIS A 87 -28.07 3.44 35.41
C HIS A 87 -27.17 2.52 34.58
N TYR A 88 -26.39 1.64 35.21
CA TYR A 88 -25.58 0.65 34.49
C TYR A 88 -26.40 -0.27 33.58
N GLU A 89 -27.54 -0.74 34.06
CA GLU A 89 -28.42 -1.66 33.32
C GLU A 89 -29.07 -0.95 32.13
N ILE A 90 -29.53 0.29 32.34
CA ILE A 90 -30.09 1.14 31.29
C ILE A 90 -29.05 1.40 30.19
N TYR A 91 -27.82 1.81 30.55
CA TYR A 91 -26.75 2.04 29.57
C TYR A 91 -26.33 0.74 28.87
N SER A 92 -26.26 -0.40 29.57
CA SER A 92 -25.93 -1.69 28.96
C SER A 92 -26.97 -2.14 27.92
N ILE A 93 -28.25 -1.89 28.17
CA ILE A 93 -29.34 -2.14 27.21
C ILE A 93 -29.24 -1.20 26.01
N LEU A 94 -29.00 0.10 26.24
CA LEU A 94 -28.83 1.09 25.18
C LEU A 94 -27.61 0.79 24.30
N ASP A 95 -26.49 0.37 24.90
CA ASP A 95 -25.27 -0.01 24.18
C ASP A 95 -25.47 -1.27 23.34
N ALA A 96 -26.17 -2.28 23.86
CA ALA A 96 -26.52 -3.49 23.10
C ALA A 96 -27.42 -3.17 21.89
N ILE A 97 -28.42 -2.28 22.07
CA ILE A 97 -29.26 -1.77 20.98
C ILE A 97 -28.39 -0.99 19.97
N GLY A 98 -27.49 -0.12 20.44
CA GLY A 98 -26.60 0.67 19.61
C GLY A 98 -25.66 -0.18 18.73
N ILE A 99 -25.03 -1.20 19.31
CA ILE A 99 -24.18 -2.15 18.58
C ILE A 99 -25.01 -2.93 17.54
N GLY A 100 -26.22 -3.37 17.90
CA GLY A 100 -27.14 -4.03 16.96
C GLY A 100 -27.48 -3.14 15.76
N VAL A 101 -27.85 -1.87 16.01
CA VAL A 101 -28.16 -0.88 14.96
C VAL A 101 -26.94 -0.60 14.08
N ILE A 102 -25.75 -0.44 14.66
CA ILE A 102 -24.50 -0.23 13.90
C ILE A 102 -24.18 -1.46 13.03
N SER A 103 -24.24 -2.67 13.60
CA SER A 103 -23.92 -3.92 12.89
C SER A 103 -24.86 -4.15 11.71
N ILE A 104 -26.17 -3.96 11.89
CA ILE A 104 -27.17 -4.07 10.81
C ILE A 104 -26.96 -2.97 9.75
N ALA A 105 -26.62 -1.74 10.16
CA ALA A 105 -26.42 -0.64 9.22
C ALA A 105 -25.14 -0.77 8.37
N VAL A 106 -24.06 -1.32 8.94
CA VAL A 106 -22.81 -1.60 8.22
C VAL A 106 -22.99 -2.83 7.33
N SER A 107 -23.44 -3.96 7.88
CA SER A 107 -23.64 -5.19 7.09
C SER A 107 -24.64 -5.01 5.95
N GLY A 108 -25.72 -4.24 6.14
CA GLY A 108 -26.68 -3.93 5.08
C GLY A 108 -26.10 -3.06 3.96
N TYR A 109 -25.19 -2.13 4.28
CA TYR A 109 -24.52 -1.30 3.27
C TYR A 109 -23.47 -2.10 2.48
N ASP A 110 -22.66 -2.89 3.19
CA ASP A 110 -21.62 -3.74 2.61
C ASP A 110 -22.26 -4.82 1.71
N ALA A 111 -23.35 -5.46 2.16
CA ALA A 111 -24.11 -6.41 1.37
C ALA A 111 -24.66 -5.78 0.08
N MET A 112 -25.19 -4.57 0.15
CA MET A 112 -25.69 -3.85 -1.03
C MET A 112 -24.58 -3.60 -2.06
N PHE A 113 -23.37 -3.24 -1.62
CA PHE A 113 -22.20 -3.16 -2.51
C PHE A 113 -21.85 -4.52 -3.11
N PHE A 114 -21.79 -5.59 -2.30
CA PHE A 114 -21.41 -6.92 -2.80
C PHE A 114 -22.43 -7.50 -3.79
N PHE A 115 -23.72 -7.19 -3.66
CA PHE A 115 -24.71 -7.56 -4.67
C PHE A 115 -24.50 -6.81 -5.99
N PHE A 116 -24.30 -5.49 -5.96
CA PHE A 116 -23.96 -4.74 -7.19
C PHE A 116 -22.64 -5.23 -7.83
N ALA A 117 -21.64 -5.58 -7.01
CA ALA A 117 -20.39 -6.16 -7.49
C ALA A 117 -20.57 -7.55 -8.13
N LEU A 118 -21.45 -8.39 -7.57
CA LEU A 118 -21.81 -9.70 -8.14
C LEU A 118 -22.58 -9.56 -9.46
N ASP A 119 -23.48 -8.59 -9.57
CA ASP A 119 -24.19 -8.28 -10.81
C ASP A 119 -23.19 -7.82 -11.89
N ILE A 120 -22.28 -6.89 -11.56
CA ILE A 120 -21.21 -6.41 -12.44
C ILE A 120 -20.32 -7.56 -12.93
N TYR A 121 -19.88 -8.42 -12.00
CA TYR A 121 -19.07 -9.60 -12.30
C TYR A 121 -19.78 -10.57 -13.26
N THR A 122 -21.06 -10.80 -13.03
CA THR A 122 -21.92 -11.67 -13.83
C THR A 122 -22.08 -11.13 -15.24
N GLU A 123 -22.35 -9.83 -15.36
CA GLU A 123 -22.49 -9.15 -16.64
C GLU A 123 -21.17 -9.17 -17.43
N PHE A 124 -20.03 -8.90 -16.79
CA PHE A 124 -18.73 -9.06 -17.47
C PHE A 124 -18.48 -10.48 -17.97
N LYS A 125 -18.86 -11.53 -17.22
CA LYS A 125 -18.78 -12.91 -17.72
C LYS A 125 -19.70 -13.18 -18.90
N MET A 126 -20.94 -12.71 -18.86
CA MET A 126 -21.88 -12.89 -19.97
C MET A 126 -21.45 -12.10 -21.21
N ILE A 127 -20.93 -10.88 -21.06
CA ILE A 127 -20.33 -10.09 -22.14
C ILE A 127 -19.11 -10.81 -22.73
N LYS A 128 -18.23 -11.38 -21.89
CA LYS A 128 -17.09 -12.20 -22.34
C LYS A 128 -17.58 -13.38 -23.20
N SER A 129 -18.61 -14.11 -22.76
CA SER A 129 -19.22 -15.17 -23.57
C SER A 129 -19.92 -14.66 -24.83
N ALA A 130 -20.45 -13.43 -24.82
CA ALA A 130 -21.13 -12.84 -25.98
C ALA A 130 -20.16 -12.45 -27.11
N PHE A 131 -18.90 -12.15 -26.78
CA PHE A 131 -17.86 -11.92 -27.79
C PHE A 131 -17.32 -13.22 -28.40
N LYS A 132 -17.57 -14.37 -27.78
CA LYS A 132 -17.14 -15.66 -28.33
C LYS A 132 -18.06 -16.11 -29.47
N ARG A 133 -17.46 -16.50 -30.60
CA ARG A 133 -18.17 -17.12 -31.73
C ARG A 133 -18.36 -18.61 -31.47
N HIS A 134 -19.57 -19.12 -31.69
CA HIS A 134 -19.84 -20.56 -31.69
C HIS A 134 -19.74 -21.12 -33.12
N SER A 135 -19.28 -22.37 -33.27
CA SER A 135 -19.06 -23.04 -34.56
C SER A 135 -20.28 -23.04 -35.48
N ASP A 136 -21.46 -23.11 -34.88
CA ASP A 136 -22.72 -23.36 -35.59
C ASP A 136 -23.45 -22.04 -35.96
N GLN A 137 -22.85 -20.88 -35.65
CA GLN A 137 -23.45 -19.56 -35.90
C GLN A 137 -23.10 -18.98 -37.27
N THR A 138 -24.12 -18.50 -37.98
CA THR A 138 -23.94 -17.74 -39.22
C THR A 138 -23.33 -16.36 -38.94
N VAL A 139 -22.52 -15.87 -39.89
CA VAL A 139 -21.83 -14.57 -39.80
C VAL A 139 -22.80 -13.40 -39.52
N SER A 140 -24.01 -13.43 -40.10
CA SER A 140 -25.03 -12.41 -39.86
C SER A 140 -25.56 -12.45 -38.40
N SER A 141 -25.81 -13.64 -37.86
CA SER A 141 -26.25 -13.81 -36.46
C SER A 141 -25.16 -13.36 -35.49
N TYR A 142 -23.90 -13.72 -35.76
CA TYR A 142 -22.77 -13.34 -34.92
C TYR A 142 -22.53 -11.81 -34.93
N ASN A 143 -22.59 -11.15 -36.10
CA ASN A 143 -22.47 -9.68 -36.17
C ASN A 143 -23.57 -8.96 -35.37
N LYS A 144 -24.80 -9.50 -35.33
CA LYS A 144 -25.88 -8.95 -34.50
C LYS A 144 -25.58 -9.11 -33.00
N GLN A 145 -25.11 -10.29 -32.59
CA GLN A 145 -24.69 -10.58 -31.21
C GLN A 145 -23.51 -9.68 -30.77
N PHE A 146 -22.53 -9.45 -31.64
CA PHE A 146 -21.39 -8.58 -31.38
C PHE A 146 -21.83 -7.13 -31.12
N ILE A 147 -22.70 -6.56 -31.97
CA ILE A 147 -23.24 -5.20 -31.78
C ILE A 147 -24.04 -5.08 -30.47
N GLU A 148 -24.76 -6.13 -30.09
CA GLU A 148 -25.49 -6.18 -28.83
C GLU A 148 -24.54 -6.21 -27.62
N ALA A 149 -23.47 -7.01 -27.68
CA ALA A 149 -22.43 -7.07 -26.66
C ALA A 149 -21.68 -5.75 -26.48
N VAL A 150 -21.36 -5.03 -27.57
CA VAL A 150 -20.73 -3.71 -27.51
C VAL A 150 -21.62 -2.68 -26.80
N LYS A 151 -22.91 -2.64 -27.13
CA LYS A 151 -23.87 -1.72 -26.48
C LYS A 151 -24.04 -2.04 -25.00
N HIS A 152 -24.09 -3.32 -24.65
CA HIS A 152 -24.26 -3.77 -23.28
C HIS A 152 -23.00 -3.53 -22.43
N HIS A 153 -21.82 -3.68 -23.03
CA HIS A 153 -20.56 -3.31 -22.40
C HIS A 153 -20.49 -1.82 -22.07
N ASP A 154 -20.86 -0.92 -23.00
CA ASP A 154 -20.90 0.52 -22.71
C ASP A 154 -21.90 0.87 -21.59
N PHE A 155 -23.09 0.26 -21.62
CA PHE A 155 -24.08 0.39 -20.55
C PHE A 155 -23.52 -0.06 -19.18
N LEU A 156 -22.83 -1.21 -19.13
CA LEU A 156 -22.21 -1.70 -17.90
C LEU A 156 -21.09 -0.76 -17.39
N LEU A 157 -20.27 -0.19 -18.29
CA LEU A 157 -19.27 0.80 -17.91
C LEU A 157 -19.92 2.07 -17.31
N GLN A 158 -21.04 2.53 -17.86
CA GLN A 158 -21.80 3.65 -17.28
C GLN A 158 -22.35 3.29 -15.89
N TYR A 159 -22.90 2.09 -15.72
CA TYR A 159 -23.38 1.57 -14.43
C TYR A 159 -22.27 1.53 -13.36
N ILE A 160 -21.09 1.00 -13.69
CA ILE A 160 -19.95 0.92 -12.76
C ILE A 160 -19.48 2.33 -12.33
N ASN A 161 -19.50 3.31 -13.23
CA ASN A 161 -19.15 4.69 -12.88
C ASN A 161 -20.15 5.31 -11.88
N GLN A 162 -21.46 5.02 -12.02
CA GLN A 162 -22.46 5.46 -11.06
C GLN A 162 -22.33 4.76 -9.69
N VAL A 163 -22.04 3.44 -9.68
CA VAL A 163 -21.69 2.71 -8.45
C VAL A 163 -20.46 3.33 -7.78
N ASN A 164 -19.41 3.64 -8.54
CA ASN A 164 -18.23 4.33 -8.02
C ASN A 164 -18.61 5.69 -7.40
N ASP A 165 -19.38 6.53 -8.08
CA ASP A 165 -19.73 7.87 -7.60
C ASP A 165 -20.51 7.87 -6.27
N ILE A 166 -21.35 6.86 -6.03
CA ILE A 166 -22.13 6.71 -4.79
C ILE A 166 -21.29 6.15 -3.64
N PHE A 167 -20.50 5.10 -3.91
CA PHE A 167 -19.78 4.36 -2.86
C PHE A 167 -18.37 4.91 -2.57
N SER A 168 -17.76 5.64 -3.51
CA SER A 168 -16.39 6.18 -3.37
C SER A 168 -16.14 7.00 -2.09
N PRO A 169 -17.04 7.90 -1.65
CA PRO A 169 -16.85 8.62 -0.39
C PRO A 169 -16.96 7.71 0.85
N MET A 170 -17.77 6.64 0.78
CA MET A 170 -17.87 5.65 1.86
C MET A 170 -16.58 4.84 1.94
N PHE A 171 -16.00 4.37 0.82
CA PHE A 171 -14.73 3.66 0.83
C PHE A 171 -13.60 4.47 1.47
N LEU A 172 -13.58 5.79 1.27
CA LEU A 172 -12.63 6.69 1.95
C LEU A 172 -12.83 6.68 3.47
N PHE A 173 -14.08 6.87 3.93
CA PHE A 173 -14.40 6.83 5.36
C PHE A 173 -14.08 5.46 5.98
N GLN A 174 -14.48 4.38 5.31
CA GLN A 174 -14.29 2.99 5.69
C GLN A 174 -12.80 2.61 5.81
N PHE A 175 -11.96 3.11 4.89
CA PHE A 175 -10.52 2.92 4.93
C PHE A 175 -9.88 3.63 6.14
N PHE A 176 -10.25 4.89 6.40
CA PHE A 176 -9.76 5.60 7.58
C PHE A 176 -10.26 5.01 8.90
N SER A 177 -11.55 4.61 8.99
CA SER A 177 -12.08 3.95 10.19
C SER A 177 -11.49 2.56 10.40
N GLY A 178 -11.25 1.80 9.32
CA GLY A 178 -10.57 0.51 9.37
C GLY A 178 -9.12 0.63 9.86
N LEU A 179 -8.37 1.61 9.35
CA LEU A 179 -7.01 1.91 9.80
C LEU A 179 -6.99 2.25 11.30
N LEU A 180 -7.84 3.18 11.75
CA LEU A 180 -7.95 3.53 13.17
C LEU A 180 -8.38 2.32 14.02
N GLY A 181 -9.36 1.54 13.56
CA GLY A 181 -9.85 0.33 14.24
C GLY A 181 -8.79 -0.75 14.41
N ILE A 182 -7.97 -1.00 13.38
CA ILE A 182 -6.81 -1.90 13.42
C ILE A 182 -5.77 -1.38 14.41
N CYS A 183 -5.39 -0.09 14.31
CA CYS A 183 -4.41 0.51 15.20
C CYS A 183 -4.84 0.48 16.67
N PHE A 184 -6.10 0.84 16.99
CA PHE A 184 -6.61 0.79 18.37
C PHE A 184 -6.77 -0.65 18.89
N SER A 185 -7.12 -1.61 18.03
CA SER A 185 -7.23 -3.03 18.43
C SER A 185 -5.87 -3.61 18.76
N LEU A 186 -4.86 -3.41 17.90
CA LEU A 186 -3.47 -3.82 18.15
C LEU A 186 -2.91 -3.17 19.42
N PHE A 187 -3.15 -1.87 19.59
CA PHE A 187 -2.75 -1.10 20.77
C PHE A 187 -3.38 -1.63 22.08
N MET A 188 -4.67 -2.00 22.06
CA MET A 188 -5.34 -2.59 23.23
C MET A 188 -4.86 -4.02 23.54
N ILE A 189 -4.57 -4.85 22.52
CA ILE A 189 -3.94 -6.18 22.71
C ILE A 189 -2.52 -6.02 23.28
N SER A 190 -1.74 -5.07 22.76
CA SER A 190 -0.37 -4.80 23.22
C SER A 190 -0.34 -4.38 24.69
N ARG A 191 -1.26 -3.51 25.13
CA ARG A 191 -1.39 -3.11 26.55
C ARG A 191 -1.53 -4.30 27.48
N SER A 192 -2.49 -5.18 27.20
CA SER A 192 -2.88 -6.23 28.15
C SER A 192 -1.93 -7.42 28.14
N GLY A 193 -1.08 -7.52 27.12
CA GLY A 193 -0.24 -8.67 26.85
C GLY A 193 -1.05 -9.88 26.37
N LEU A 194 -0.34 -10.86 25.80
CA LEU A 194 -0.93 -12.10 25.30
C LEU A 194 -1.46 -13.04 26.41
N GLN A 195 -1.22 -12.70 27.68
CA GLN A 195 -1.63 -13.50 28.84
C GLN A 195 -3.00 -13.09 29.41
N ASP A 196 -3.45 -11.86 29.20
CA ASP A 196 -4.83 -11.47 29.53
C ASP A 196 -5.78 -11.93 28.41
N ILE A 197 -6.22 -13.19 28.55
CA ILE A 197 -7.16 -13.87 27.64
C ILE A 197 -8.41 -13.02 27.41
N ASN A 198 -8.86 -12.23 28.39
CA ASN A 198 -10.10 -11.46 28.31
C ASN A 198 -9.96 -10.28 27.34
N THR A 199 -8.94 -9.44 27.53
CA THR A 199 -8.67 -8.30 26.64
C THR A 199 -8.19 -8.79 25.26
N LEU A 200 -7.37 -9.84 25.21
CA LEU A 200 -6.97 -10.48 23.97
C LEU A 200 -8.19 -10.96 23.15
N SER A 201 -9.16 -11.63 23.77
CA SER A 201 -10.35 -12.15 23.08
C SER A 201 -11.34 -11.07 22.60
N ILE A 202 -11.38 -9.91 23.27
CA ILE A 202 -12.19 -8.75 22.86
C ILE A 202 -11.56 -8.10 21.62
N TYR A 203 -10.27 -7.73 21.68
CA TYR A 203 -9.67 -6.87 20.67
C TYR A 203 -9.08 -7.64 19.47
N SER A 204 -8.73 -8.92 19.61
CA SER A 204 -8.36 -9.76 18.45
C SER A 204 -9.52 -9.95 17.48
N ALA A 205 -10.75 -10.06 17.97
CA ALA A 205 -11.96 -10.11 17.14
C ALA A 205 -12.16 -8.81 16.33
N GLY A 206 -11.92 -7.65 16.95
CA GLY A 206 -11.96 -6.35 16.28
C GLY A 206 -10.87 -6.22 15.20
N LEU A 207 -9.63 -6.61 15.53
CA LEU A 207 -8.51 -6.62 14.60
C LEU A 207 -8.78 -7.48 13.35
N LEU A 208 -9.25 -8.73 13.56
CA LEU A 208 -9.62 -9.63 12.47
C LEU A 208 -10.79 -9.05 11.64
N GLY A 209 -11.79 -8.46 12.29
CA GLY A 209 -12.94 -7.84 11.63
C GLY A 209 -12.55 -6.70 10.68
N PHE A 210 -11.84 -5.68 11.17
CA PHE A 210 -11.43 -4.53 10.35
C PHE A 210 -10.44 -4.91 9.23
N THR A 211 -9.56 -5.88 9.49
CA THR A 211 -8.60 -6.38 8.49
C THR A 211 -9.32 -7.17 7.39
N ALA A 212 -10.23 -8.08 7.76
CA ALA A 212 -11.02 -8.86 6.82
C ALA A 212 -11.93 -7.95 5.96
N GLN A 213 -12.63 -6.99 6.57
CA GLN A 213 -13.46 -6.03 5.85
C GLN A 213 -12.65 -5.24 4.80
N SER A 214 -11.50 -4.68 5.21
CA SER A 214 -10.62 -3.94 4.31
C SER A 214 -10.09 -4.80 3.16
N TYR A 215 -9.72 -6.05 3.45
CA TYR A 215 -9.28 -7.02 2.44
C TYR A 215 -10.38 -7.39 1.45
N THR A 216 -11.61 -7.65 1.90
CA THR A 216 -12.73 -8.04 1.03
C THR A 216 -13.08 -6.93 0.03
N PHE A 217 -13.10 -5.66 0.45
CA PHE A 217 -13.34 -4.53 -0.47
C PHE A 217 -12.24 -4.40 -1.53
N CYS A 218 -10.97 -4.56 -1.16
CA CYS A 218 -9.86 -4.56 -2.11
C CYS A 218 -9.91 -5.73 -3.09
N LEU A 219 -10.23 -6.94 -2.61
CA LEU A 219 -10.36 -8.14 -3.45
C LEU A 219 -11.46 -7.98 -4.50
N VAL A 220 -12.62 -7.42 -4.13
CA VAL A 220 -13.71 -7.16 -5.07
C VAL A 220 -13.32 -6.11 -6.13
N GLY A 221 -12.60 -5.06 -5.73
CA GLY A 221 -12.05 -4.07 -6.65
C GLY A 221 -11.07 -4.66 -7.68
N GLU A 222 -10.18 -5.55 -7.24
CA GLU A 222 -9.22 -6.25 -8.12
C GLU A 222 -9.95 -7.18 -9.10
N VAL A 223 -10.86 -8.04 -8.62
CA VAL A 223 -11.60 -9.00 -9.46
C VAL A 223 -12.44 -8.29 -10.54
N ILE A 224 -13.11 -7.19 -10.21
CA ILE A 224 -13.84 -6.37 -11.20
C ILE A 224 -12.88 -5.76 -12.23
N SER A 225 -11.72 -5.27 -11.77
CA SER A 225 -10.71 -4.66 -12.64
C SER A 225 -10.11 -5.67 -13.62
N GLU A 226 -9.78 -6.88 -13.13
CA GLU A 226 -9.26 -8.02 -13.90
C GLU A 226 -10.26 -8.50 -14.96
N LEU A 227 -11.52 -8.74 -14.57
CA LEU A 227 -12.57 -9.17 -15.52
C LEU A 227 -12.77 -8.16 -16.65
N SER A 228 -12.65 -6.86 -16.37
CA SER A 228 -12.77 -5.85 -17.42
C SER A 228 -11.56 -5.82 -18.36
N GLU A 229 -10.32 -5.96 -17.85
CA GLU A 229 -9.14 -6.03 -18.73
C GLU A 229 -9.17 -7.30 -19.61
N ASP A 230 -9.71 -8.40 -19.10
CA ASP A 230 -9.75 -9.70 -19.78
C ASP A 230 -10.75 -9.76 -20.96
N ILE A 231 -11.73 -8.86 -21.03
CA ILE A 231 -12.60 -8.72 -22.23
C ILE A 231 -11.77 -8.33 -23.46
N SER A 232 -10.73 -7.52 -23.31
CA SER A 232 -9.83 -7.22 -24.44
C SER A 232 -9.07 -8.46 -24.92
N ASN A 233 -8.78 -9.42 -24.04
CA ASN A 233 -8.10 -10.66 -24.40
C ASN A 233 -9.05 -11.60 -25.15
N GLU A 234 -10.28 -11.78 -24.66
CA GLU A 234 -11.25 -12.67 -25.31
C GLU A 234 -11.60 -12.21 -26.73
N ILE A 235 -11.77 -10.89 -26.94
CA ILE A 235 -12.00 -10.34 -28.29
C ILE A 235 -10.79 -10.62 -29.20
N PHE A 236 -9.56 -10.49 -28.68
CA PHE A 236 -8.34 -10.79 -29.44
C PHE A 236 -8.22 -12.27 -29.83
N TYR A 237 -8.74 -13.19 -29.01
CA TYR A 237 -8.72 -14.64 -29.27
C TYR A 237 -9.84 -15.13 -30.20
N THR A 238 -10.71 -14.24 -30.70
CA THR A 238 -11.64 -14.58 -31.79
C THR A 238 -10.91 -14.64 -33.14
N ASP A 239 -11.48 -15.30 -34.15
CA ASP A 239 -10.95 -15.30 -35.52
C ASP A 239 -11.15 -13.95 -36.26
N TRP A 240 -10.86 -12.83 -35.60
CA TRP A 240 -11.05 -11.46 -36.12
C TRP A 240 -10.22 -11.11 -37.36
N LEU A 241 -9.27 -11.99 -37.72
CA LEU A 241 -8.47 -11.93 -38.93
C LEU A 241 -9.23 -12.43 -40.17
N ASP A 242 -10.29 -13.21 -40.02
CA ASP A 242 -11.09 -13.77 -41.12
C ASP A 242 -11.97 -12.69 -41.80
N ASP A 243 -11.65 -12.38 -43.06
CA ASP A 243 -12.33 -11.38 -43.87
C ASP A 243 -13.75 -11.78 -44.32
N GLU A 244 -14.10 -13.08 -44.34
CA GLU A 244 -15.49 -13.51 -44.61
C GLU A 244 -16.41 -13.22 -43.42
N VAL A 245 -15.85 -13.19 -42.21
CA VAL A 245 -16.59 -13.07 -40.94
C VAL A 245 -16.62 -11.61 -40.45
N TYR A 246 -15.51 -10.89 -40.63
CA TYR A 246 -15.26 -9.58 -40.03
C TYR A 246 -14.94 -8.49 -41.05
N ARG A 247 -15.93 -8.09 -41.85
CA ARG A 247 -15.85 -6.98 -42.82
C ARG A 247 -15.36 -5.63 -42.28
N ASN A 248 -15.31 -5.42 -40.96
CA ASN A 248 -14.99 -4.12 -40.36
C ASN A 248 -14.02 -4.25 -39.17
N LYS A 249 -12.80 -4.72 -39.45
CA LYS A 249 -11.69 -4.90 -38.48
C LYS A 249 -11.44 -3.65 -37.61
N THR A 250 -11.66 -2.44 -38.14
CA THR A 250 -11.59 -1.18 -37.39
C THR A 250 -12.53 -1.11 -36.19
N ALA A 251 -13.76 -1.64 -36.31
CA ALA A 251 -14.73 -1.63 -35.22
C ALA A 251 -14.27 -2.51 -34.05
N ILE A 252 -13.67 -3.67 -34.34
CA ILE A 252 -13.13 -4.60 -33.34
C ILE A 252 -11.98 -3.93 -32.57
N LEU A 253 -11.06 -3.29 -33.29
CA LEU A 253 -9.94 -2.55 -32.69
C LEU A 253 -10.41 -1.42 -31.77
N ILE A 254 -11.50 -0.71 -32.12
CA ILE A 254 -12.12 0.30 -31.26
C ILE A 254 -12.66 -0.33 -29.97
N VAL A 255 -13.38 -1.45 -30.07
CA VAL A 255 -13.95 -2.15 -28.91
C VAL A 255 -12.86 -2.74 -28.01
N MET A 256 -11.82 -3.35 -28.59
CA MET A 256 -10.66 -3.84 -27.85
C MET A 256 -9.95 -2.72 -27.09
N ASN A 257 -9.64 -1.61 -27.77
CA ASN A 257 -8.98 -0.46 -27.16
C ASN A 257 -9.85 0.14 -26.03
N ARG A 258 -11.18 0.12 -26.18
CA ARG A 258 -12.11 0.54 -25.13
C ARG A 258 -12.14 -0.44 -23.95
N ALA A 259 -12.08 -1.75 -24.18
CA ALA A 259 -12.02 -2.78 -23.13
C ALA A 259 -10.68 -2.76 -22.35
N GLN A 260 -9.61 -2.20 -22.92
CA GLN A 260 -8.34 -1.97 -22.22
C GLN A 260 -8.39 -0.82 -21.20
N GLU A 261 -9.45 -0.01 -21.20
CA GLU A 261 -9.72 1.00 -20.15
C GLU A 261 -10.68 0.43 -19.09
N SER A 262 -10.14 -0.37 -18.18
CA SER A 262 -10.88 -0.91 -17.03
C SER A 262 -11.56 0.19 -16.20
N PRO A 263 -12.87 0.07 -15.88
CA PRO A 263 -13.61 1.03 -15.07
C PRO A 263 -13.17 0.92 -13.62
N LYS A 264 -12.86 2.07 -13.02
CA LYS A 264 -12.16 2.09 -11.74
C LYS A 264 -13.09 2.41 -10.58
N LEU A 265 -13.21 1.47 -9.65
CA LEU A 265 -13.66 1.80 -8.30
C LEU A 265 -12.54 2.60 -7.60
N THR A 266 -12.90 3.70 -6.95
CA THR A 266 -11.96 4.67 -6.40
C THR A 266 -12.29 5.00 -4.95
N ILE A 267 -11.27 5.18 -4.13
CA ILE A 267 -11.35 5.67 -2.75
C ILE A 267 -11.46 7.21 -2.80
N GLY A 268 -12.64 7.76 -2.52
CA GLY A 268 -12.95 9.19 -2.51
C GLY A 268 -12.62 9.98 -3.79
N LYS A 269 -12.51 9.33 -4.96
CA LYS A 269 -11.91 9.85 -6.21
C LYS A 269 -10.44 10.28 -6.09
N PHE A 270 -9.77 9.97 -4.97
CA PHE A 270 -8.37 10.31 -4.70
C PHE A 270 -7.38 9.20 -5.12
N ALA A 271 -7.78 7.94 -5.01
CA ALA A 271 -6.96 6.78 -5.39
C ALA A 271 -7.85 5.67 -5.99
N ASP A 272 -7.31 4.83 -6.87
CA ASP A 272 -8.02 3.62 -7.33
C ASP A 272 -8.00 2.54 -6.22
N MET A 273 -9.07 1.75 -6.09
CA MET A 273 -9.15 0.61 -5.18
C MET A 273 -8.37 -0.60 -5.72
N ASN A 274 -7.04 -0.52 -5.74
CA ASN A 274 -6.18 -1.70 -5.87
C ASN A 274 -4.85 -1.50 -5.13
N LEU A 275 -4.21 -2.61 -4.76
CA LEU A 275 -2.93 -2.62 -4.05
C LEU A 275 -1.81 -1.94 -4.87
N ARG A 276 -1.90 -2.03 -6.20
CA ARG A 276 -0.94 -1.53 -7.19
C ARG A 276 -0.88 0.00 -7.28
N THR A 277 -1.98 0.72 -7.03
CA THR A 277 -2.09 2.17 -7.21
C THR A 277 -1.45 2.96 -6.06
N PHE A 278 -1.35 2.37 -4.87
CA PHE A 278 -0.53 2.90 -3.77
C PHE A 278 0.95 3.00 -4.13
N ILE A 279 1.43 2.19 -5.09
CA ILE A 279 2.86 2.01 -5.40
C ILE A 279 3.23 2.48 -6.81
N MET A 280 2.22 2.79 -7.64
CA MET A 280 2.36 3.55 -8.89
C MET A 280 2.75 5.03 -8.64
N ALA A 281 3.61 5.26 -7.65
CA ALA A 281 3.80 6.53 -6.99
C ALA A 281 5.25 6.74 -6.47
N ILE A 282 6.31 6.38 -7.25
CA ILE A 282 7.70 6.44 -6.74
C ILE A 282 8.82 7.26 -7.50
N ALA A 283 8.84 7.65 -8.81
CA ALA A 283 9.91 8.55 -9.40
C ALA A 283 9.60 10.00 -9.94
N ILE A 284 9.29 11.00 -9.08
CA ILE A 284 9.76 12.41 -9.20
C ILE A 284 10.74 12.75 -8.04
N THR A 285 10.89 11.77 -7.15
CA THR A 285 11.72 11.70 -5.94
C THR A 285 13.15 12.22 -6.12
N MET A 286 13.91 11.86 -7.16
CA MET A 286 15.34 12.22 -7.21
C MET A 286 15.59 13.73 -7.05
N LYS A 287 14.85 14.62 -7.73
CA LYS A 287 15.12 16.06 -7.61
C LYS A 287 14.74 16.61 -6.22
N GLN A 288 13.89 15.93 -5.47
CA GLN A 288 13.45 16.31 -4.12
C GLN A 288 14.36 15.68 -3.06
N ALA A 289 14.63 14.39 -3.16
CA ALA A 289 15.58 13.64 -2.33
C ALA A 289 17.00 14.20 -2.45
N LEU A 290 17.50 14.50 -3.66
CA LEU A 290 18.79 15.18 -3.84
C LEU A 290 18.78 16.63 -3.32
N LYS A 291 17.64 17.32 -3.28
CA LYS A 291 17.52 18.64 -2.63
C LYS A 291 17.61 18.51 -1.12
N LEU A 292 16.92 17.55 -0.51
CA LEU A 292 17.04 17.27 0.93
C LEU A 292 18.48 16.86 1.29
N ALA A 293 19.11 16.02 0.47
CA ALA A 293 20.54 15.71 0.61
C ALA A 293 21.45 16.94 0.47
N ASP A 294 21.15 17.88 -0.44
CA ASP A 294 21.91 19.12 -0.67
C ASP A 294 21.75 20.17 0.46
N VAL A 295 20.63 20.12 1.19
CA VAL A 295 20.47 20.89 2.45
C VAL A 295 21.52 20.43 3.47
N LEU A 296 21.69 19.11 3.61
CA LEU A 296 22.62 18.47 4.56
C LEU A 296 24.07 18.35 4.04
N GLY A 297 24.33 18.64 2.77
CA GLY A 297 25.63 18.46 2.13
C GLY A 297 25.95 17.04 1.67
N PHE A 298 24.99 16.11 1.74
CA PHE A 298 25.13 14.72 1.32
C PHE A 298 24.71 14.44 -0.13
N ASN A 299 24.53 15.48 -0.97
CA ASN A 299 24.19 15.27 -2.38
C ASN A 299 25.36 14.58 -3.12
N PRO A 300 25.21 13.34 -3.63
CA PRO A 300 26.31 12.59 -4.23
C PRO A 300 26.90 13.26 -5.48
N LEU A 301 26.13 14.10 -6.18
CA LEU A 301 26.50 14.73 -7.46
C LEU A 301 27.26 16.07 -7.31
N LYS A 302 27.45 16.59 -6.09
CA LYS A 302 28.10 17.89 -5.84
C LYS A 302 29.33 17.74 -4.94
N ASN A 303 30.38 18.52 -5.22
CA ASN A 303 31.65 18.45 -4.47
C ASN A 303 32.22 19.84 -4.11
N ASP A 304 31.35 20.85 -4.02
CA ASP A 304 31.71 22.23 -3.72
C ASP A 304 32.19 22.40 -2.27
N ASN A 305 33.02 23.41 -2.00
CA ASN A 305 33.54 23.67 -0.64
C ASN A 305 32.42 23.94 0.38
N LEU A 306 31.32 24.59 -0.03
CA LEU A 306 30.13 24.79 0.80
C LEU A 306 29.41 23.46 1.11
N THR A 307 29.33 22.55 0.14
CA THR A 307 28.73 21.22 0.29
C THR A 307 29.56 20.37 1.25
N LYS A 308 30.91 20.44 1.15
CA LYS A 308 31.82 19.82 2.11
C LYS A 308 31.63 20.38 3.53
N LEU A 309 31.51 21.70 3.69
CA LEU A 309 31.26 22.33 4.99
C LEU A 309 29.97 21.80 5.63
N LYS A 310 28.86 21.80 4.88
CA LYS A 310 27.56 21.24 5.31
C LYS A 310 27.66 19.75 5.70
N LYS A 311 28.37 18.95 4.90
CA LYS A 311 28.61 17.53 5.16
C LYS A 311 29.36 17.32 6.48
N TYR A 312 30.45 18.06 6.70
CA TYR A 312 31.24 17.94 7.93
C TYR A 312 30.46 18.44 9.14
N SER A 313 29.74 19.57 9.07
CA SER A 313 28.92 20.06 10.18
C SER A 313 27.78 19.09 10.54
N SER A 314 27.08 18.54 9.54
CA SER A 314 26.01 17.56 9.77
C SER A 314 26.53 16.25 10.36
N LEU A 315 27.70 15.77 9.88
CA LEU A 315 28.34 14.56 10.41
C LEU A 315 28.84 14.76 11.86
N ILE A 316 29.49 15.89 12.14
CA ILE A 316 29.98 16.23 13.49
C ILE A 316 28.80 16.32 14.47
N CYS A 317 27.71 17.00 14.09
CA CYS A 317 26.51 17.10 14.92
C CYS A 317 25.89 15.74 15.24
N MET A 318 25.70 14.86 14.25
CA MET A 318 25.15 13.53 14.49
C MET A 318 26.08 12.64 15.34
N ILE A 319 27.40 12.70 15.10
CA ILE A 319 28.38 11.96 15.91
C ILE A 319 28.39 12.50 17.35
N SER A 320 28.36 13.82 17.57
CA SER A 320 28.40 14.38 18.92
C SER A 320 27.17 14.01 19.75
N VAL A 321 25.98 14.01 19.14
CA VAL A 321 24.75 13.60 19.84
C VAL A 321 24.78 12.12 20.18
N VAL A 322 25.17 11.25 19.23
CA VAL A 322 25.24 9.79 19.49
C VAL A 322 26.31 9.43 20.52
N VAL A 323 27.49 10.07 20.47
CA VAL A 323 28.52 9.85 21.50
C VAL A 323 28.03 10.33 22.86
N SER A 324 27.36 11.48 22.95
CA SER A 324 26.80 11.98 24.21
C SER A 324 25.72 11.04 24.78
N ALA A 325 24.81 10.54 23.92
CA ALA A 325 23.78 9.58 24.29
C ALA A 325 24.35 8.23 24.76
N ILE A 326 25.39 7.71 24.08
CA ILE A 326 26.08 6.47 24.48
C ILE A 326 26.83 6.65 25.79
N LEU A 327 27.51 7.78 25.99
CA LEU A 327 28.22 8.07 27.24
C LEU A 327 27.25 8.12 28.43
N GLU A 328 26.09 8.75 28.27
CA GLU A 328 25.05 8.76 29.30
C GLU A 328 24.47 7.36 29.54
N PHE A 329 24.16 6.62 28.46
CA PHE A 329 23.63 5.24 28.56
C PHE A 329 24.57 4.29 29.31
N VAL A 330 25.89 4.40 29.07
CA VAL A 330 26.91 3.59 29.77
C VAL A 330 27.13 4.08 31.20
N SER A 331 27.14 5.40 31.44
CA SER A 331 27.39 5.97 32.78
C SER A 331 26.23 5.71 33.74
N ASN A 332 24.99 5.79 33.26
CA ASN A 332 23.76 5.69 34.04
C ASN A 332 22.95 4.41 33.69
N PHE A 333 23.63 3.32 33.34
CA PHE A 333 23.05 2.02 32.95
C PHE A 333 22.19 1.33 34.03
N SER A 334 22.25 1.78 35.27
CA SER A 334 21.43 1.29 36.39
C SER A 334 20.11 2.05 36.57
N ALA A 335 19.97 3.24 35.98
CA ALA A 335 18.76 4.05 36.10
C ALA A 335 17.71 3.62 35.07
N LEU A 336 16.49 3.35 35.54
CA LEU A 336 15.38 2.87 34.71
C LEU A 336 14.99 3.90 33.63
N GLU A 337 15.08 5.19 33.98
CA GLU A 337 14.85 6.33 33.09
C GLU A 337 15.80 6.35 31.88
N THR A 338 17.03 5.86 32.03
CA THR A 338 17.99 5.70 30.94
C THR A 338 17.48 4.70 29.88
N TYR A 339 16.84 3.60 30.29
CA TYR A 339 16.26 2.61 29.37
C TYR A 339 14.99 3.10 28.67
N GLU A 340 14.30 4.06 29.27
CA GLU A 340 13.13 4.71 28.68
C GLU A 340 13.55 5.69 27.59
N SER A 341 14.50 6.58 27.90
CA SER A 341 14.92 7.66 26.99
C SER A 341 15.94 7.23 25.93
N ALA A 342 16.75 6.20 26.16
CA ALA A 342 17.79 5.79 25.21
C ALA A 342 17.25 5.26 23.86
N PRO A 343 16.19 4.42 23.80
CA PRO A 343 15.64 3.99 22.53
C PRO A 343 15.04 5.13 21.69
N GLU A 344 14.48 6.16 22.35
CA GLU A 344 13.89 7.35 21.70
C GLU A 344 14.93 8.10 20.87
N SER A 345 16.15 8.23 21.39
CA SER A 345 17.26 8.93 20.74
C SER A 345 18.10 7.98 19.87
N LEU A 346 18.58 6.87 20.43
CA LEU A 346 19.59 6.02 19.79
C LEU A 346 19.09 5.30 18.55
N VAL A 347 17.83 4.85 18.49
CA VAL A 347 17.32 4.09 17.32
C VAL A 347 17.23 4.99 16.08
N PRO A 348 16.56 6.16 16.10
CA PRO A 348 16.55 7.08 14.95
C PRO A 348 17.94 7.63 14.60
N GLN A 349 18.79 7.90 15.61
CA GLN A 349 20.13 8.42 15.38
C GLN A 349 21.06 7.38 14.74
N PHE A 350 21.03 6.12 15.21
CA PHE A 350 21.77 5.01 14.60
C PHE A 350 21.32 4.76 13.17
N GLN A 351 20.00 4.72 12.92
CA GLN A 351 19.42 4.58 11.59
C GLN A 351 19.89 5.71 10.65
N THR A 352 19.91 6.95 11.14
CA THR A 352 20.38 8.12 10.37
C THR A 352 21.88 8.05 10.09
N LEU A 353 22.71 7.74 11.09
CA LEU A 353 24.16 7.57 10.92
C LEU A 353 24.49 6.43 9.96
N ALA A 354 23.78 5.31 10.02
CA ALA A 354 23.96 4.17 9.12
C ALA A 354 23.65 4.57 7.66
N LYS A 355 22.54 5.30 7.42
CA LYS A 355 22.16 5.80 6.09
C LYS A 355 23.15 6.84 5.55
N ILE A 356 23.57 7.81 6.37
CA ILE A 356 24.61 8.77 5.99
C ILE A 356 25.91 8.04 5.65
N SER A 357 26.36 7.12 6.49
CA SER A 357 27.59 6.36 6.27
C SER A 357 27.53 5.51 5.00
N SER A 358 26.41 4.83 4.74
CA SER A 358 26.18 4.10 3.49
C SER A 358 26.23 5.02 2.27
N LEU A 359 25.57 6.20 2.32
CA LEU A 359 25.59 7.18 1.23
C LEU A 359 27.00 7.73 0.95
N LEU A 360 27.84 7.86 1.98
CA LEU A 360 29.23 8.30 1.84
C LEU A 360 30.16 7.21 1.31
N LEU A 361 29.98 5.95 1.75
CA LEU A 361 30.78 4.82 1.29
C LEU A 361 30.44 4.45 -0.16
N SER A 362 29.15 4.36 -0.48
CA SER A 362 28.64 4.03 -1.81
C SER A 362 28.39 5.24 -2.71
N GLN A 363 29.00 6.41 -2.41
CA GLN A 363 28.79 7.64 -3.20
C GLN A 363 29.13 7.43 -4.69
N LYS A 364 30.21 6.68 -4.98
CA LYS A 364 30.62 6.35 -6.35
C LYS A 364 29.59 5.45 -7.02
N ASP A 365 29.24 4.34 -6.38
CA ASP A 365 28.32 3.33 -6.93
C ASP A 365 26.91 3.92 -7.18
N ILE A 366 26.44 4.79 -6.28
CA ILE A 366 25.18 5.54 -6.43
C ILE A 366 25.26 6.54 -7.58
N THR A 367 26.42 7.19 -7.80
CA THR A 367 26.62 8.08 -8.95
C THR A 367 26.62 7.29 -10.27
N GLU A 368 27.28 6.12 -10.29
CA GLU A 368 27.23 5.20 -11.43
C GLU A 368 25.81 4.70 -11.72
N LEU A 369 25.02 4.35 -10.69
CA LEU A 369 23.60 4.00 -10.85
C LEU A 369 22.74 5.15 -11.41
N ILE A 370 23.09 6.42 -11.12
CA ILE A 370 22.44 7.60 -11.70
C ILE A 370 22.86 7.78 -13.17
N ASP A 371 24.13 7.54 -13.49
CA ASP A 371 24.63 7.60 -14.86
C ASP A 371 24.09 6.46 -15.73
N GLU A 372 23.95 5.25 -15.20
CA GLU A 372 23.36 4.10 -15.88
C GLU A 372 21.89 4.34 -16.27
N ILE A 373 21.15 5.17 -15.54
CA ILE A 373 19.77 5.57 -15.92
C ILE A 373 19.73 6.35 -17.25
N LYS A 374 20.84 6.94 -17.71
CA LYS A 374 20.88 7.61 -19.03
C LYS A 374 20.69 6.63 -20.20
N TYR A 375 20.90 5.34 -19.99
CA TYR A 375 20.69 4.27 -20.96
C TYR A 375 19.29 3.63 -20.87
N PHE A 376 18.44 4.08 -19.93
CA PHE A 376 17.06 3.62 -19.81
C PHE A 376 16.24 4.14 -21.01
N TRP A 377 15.20 3.41 -21.39
CA TRP A 377 14.41 3.75 -22.58
C TRP A 377 13.62 5.04 -22.38
N LYS A 378 13.40 5.76 -23.47
CA LYS A 378 12.59 6.98 -23.40
C LYS A 378 11.13 6.62 -23.26
N LEU A 379 10.42 7.34 -22.39
CA LEU A 379 9.01 7.09 -22.06
C LEU A 379 8.05 7.19 -23.25
N ASP A 380 8.47 7.84 -24.34
CA ASP A 380 7.73 8.04 -25.59
C ASP A 380 8.00 6.95 -26.65
N GLN A 381 9.03 6.11 -26.48
CA GLN A 381 9.50 5.14 -27.48
C GLN A 381 8.46 4.09 -27.90
N PHE A 382 7.54 3.74 -27.00
CA PHE A 382 6.48 2.74 -27.24
C PHE A 382 5.09 3.36 -27.41
N GLY A 383 5.02 4.65 -27.75
CA GLY A 383 3.80 5.33 -28.15
C GLY A 383 3.02 6.02 -27.04
N ASP A 384 2.18 6.96 -27.47
CA ASP A 384 1.50 7.96 -26.65
C ASP A 384 0.65 7.38 -25.51
N PHE A 385 0.00 6.22 -25.72
CA PHE A 385 -0.86 5.59 -24.72
C PHE A 385 -0.07 5.14 -23.48
N HIS A 386 1.02 4.39 -23.69
CA HIS A 386 1.91 3.96 -22.61
C HIS A 386 2.58 5.17 -21.94
N THR A 387 2.99 6.16 -22.74
CA THR A 387 3.54 7.43 -22.26
C THR A 387 2.57 8.17 -21.33
N ARG A 388 1.28 8.24 -21.67
CA ARG A 388 0.24 8.89 -20.85
C ARG A 388 -0.05 8.10 -19.58
N LYS A 389 -0.10 6.76 -19.64
CA LYS A 389 -0.28 5.90 -18.45
C LYS A 389 0.88 6.10 -17.47
N LEU A 390 2.13 6.07 -17.96
CA LEU A 390 3.31 6.37 -17.17
C LEU A 390 3.31 7.81 -16.64
N LYS A 391 3.00 8.84 -17.45
CA LYS A 391 2.92 10.24 -16.98
C LYS A 391 1.88 10.48 -15.88
N LYS A 392 0.74 9.75 -15.88
CA LYS A 392 -0.23 9.77 -14.77
C LYS A 392 0.37 9.17 -13.50
N ILE A 393 1.01 8.00 -13.61
CA ILE A 393 1.77 7.35 -12.54
C ILE A 393 2.79 8.35 -11.96
N TYR A 394 3.63 8.98 -12.80
CA TYR A 394 4.59 10.02 -12.41
C TYR A 394 4.01 11.18 -11.56
N LYS A 395 2.74 11.55 -11.74
CA LYS A 395 2.11 12.61 -10.94
C LYS A 395 1.80 12.15 -9.50
N TYR A 396 1.13 11.00 -9.35
CA TYR A 396 0.75 10.46 -8.03
C TYR A 396 1.96 10.19 -7.15
N VAL A 397 3.11 9.89 -7.75
CA VAL A 397 4.41 9.83 -7.06
C VAL A 397 4.66 10.99 -6.14
N THR A 398 4.52 12.18 -6.71
CA THR A 398 5.11 13.36 -6.11
C THR A 398 4.38 13.66 -4.81
N ILE A 399 3.07 13.42 -4.83
CA ILE A 399 2.16 13.51 -3.69
C ILE A 399 2.55 12.48 -2.61
N PHE A 400 2.81 11.23 -2.98
CA PHE A 400 3.26 10.19 -2.04
C PHE A 400 4.60 10.53 -1.37
N PHE A 401 5.62 10.96 -2.13
CA PHE A 401 6.91 11.33 -1.52
C PHE A 401 6.80 12.55 -0.59
N TYR A 402 5.98 13.54 -0.96
CA TYR A 402 5.68 14.66 -0.07
C TYR A 402 4.95 14.19 1.20
N PHE A 403 4.00 13.26 1.08
CA PHE A 403 3.31 12.68 2.24
C PHE A 403 4.27 11.87 3.14
N TYR A 404 5.17 11.06 2.57
CA TYR A 404 6.18 10.32 3.31
C TYR A 404 7.15 11.26 4.07
N THR A 405 7.64 12.30 3.39
CA THR A 405 8.51 13.32 3.99
C THR A 405 7.76 14.10 5.08
N LEU A 406 6.48 14.43 4.86
CA LEU A 406 5.61 15.10 5.82
C LEU A 406 5.32 14.22 7.05
N MET A 407 5.13 12.91 6.86
CA MET A 407 4.94 11.96 7.96
C MET A 407 6.19 11.88 8.84
N LEU A 408 7.38 11.71 8.23
CA LEU A 408 8.65 11.65 8.98
C LEU A 408 8.96 12.97 9.70
N SER A 409 8.87 14.10 9.00
CA SER A 409 9.09 15.41 9.62
C SER A 409 8.02 15.76 10.65
N GLY A 410 6.76 15.36 10.44
CA GLY A 410 5.67 15.49 11.39
C GLY A 410 5.90 14.70 12.68
N ALA A 411 6.38 13.45 12.58
CA ALA A 411 6.77 12.64 13.74
C ALA A 411 7.89 13.34 14.54
N CYS A 412 8.94 13.81 13.87
CA CYS A 412 10.02 14.57 14.49
C CYS A 412 9.54 15.88 15.16
N VAL A 413 8.69 16.66 14.50
CA VAL A 413 8.15 17.93 15.04
C VAL A 413 7.24 17.68 16.23
N LEU A 414 6.38 16.65 16.19
CA LEU A 414 5.50 16.30 17.30
C LEU A 414 6.27 15.74 18.50
N PHE A 415 7.37 15.03 18.26
CA PHE A 415 8.33 14.67 19.31
C PHE A 415 8.92 15.93 19.97
N THR A 416 9.48 16.87 19.20
CA THR A 416 10.03 18.14 19.73
C THR A 416 8.99 18.91 20.55
N ILE A 417 7.80 19.14 19.98
CA ILE A 417 6.72 19.90 20.64
C ILE A 417 6.32 19.24 21.95
N THR A 418 6.17 17.91 21.97
CA THR A 418 5.79 17.20 23.19
C THR A 418 6.90 17.26 24.24
N THR A 419 8.17 17.07 23.86
CA THR A 419 9.28 17.14 24.82
C THR A 419 9.46 18.56 25.39
N VAL A 420 9.32 19.61 24.58
CA VAL A 420 9.41 21.01 25.06
C VAL A 420 8.26 21.39 25.99
N ILE A 421 7.02 21.01 25.66
CA ILE A 421 5.84 21.40 26.46
C ILE A 421 5.76 20.66 27.78
N PHE A 422 6.05 19.36 27.80
CA PHE A 422 5.79 18.50 28.95
C PHE A 422 7.03 18.16 29.79
N THR A 423 8.25 18.40 29.28
CA THR A 423 9.51 18.21 30.02
C THR A 423 10.48 19.37 29.76
N PRO A 424 10.12 20.62 30.12
CA PRO A 424 10.85 21.82 29.72
C PRO A 424 12.28 21.95 30.28
N GLU A 425 12.60 21.25 31.36
CA GLU A 425 13.92 21.29 32.03
C GLU A 425 14.87 20.15 31.58
N LYS A 426 14.43 19.28 30.66
CA LYS A 426 15.21 18.13 30.17
C LYS A 426 15.63 18.34 28.70
N PRO A 427 16.82 17.85 28.30
CA PRO A 427 17.27 17.90 26.92
C PRO A 427 16.34 17.11 25.97
N LEU A 428 16.38 17.43 24.67
CA LEU A 428 15.50 16.79 23.69
C LEU A 428 15.89 15.34 23.40
N PHE A 429 17.19 15.05 23.47
CA PHE A 429 17.73 13.70 23.46
C PHE A 429 18.43 13.36 24.78
N LEU A 430 18.60 12.06 25.02
CA LEU A 430 19.54 11.59 26.02
C LEU A 430 20.94 12.14 25.71
N CYS A 431 21.51 12.90 26.64
CA CYS A 431 22.86 13.47 26.53
C CYS A 431 23.60 13.35 27.87
N TYR A 432 24.93 13.43 27.82
CA TYR A 432 25.78 13.29 29.00
C TYR A 432 25.47 14.35 30.07
N GLY A 433 25.15 13.90 31.28
CA GLY A 433 24.69 14.71 32.40
C GLY A 433 23.22 15.16 32.34
N GLY A 434 22.50 14.80 31.27
CA GLY A 434 21.12 15.23 31.03
C GLY A 434 20.10 14.75 32.06
N LEU A 435 20.33 13.59 32.69
CA LEU A 435 19.45 13.04 33.73
C LEU A 435 19.49 13.85 35.04
N HIS A 436 20.57 14.59 35.29
CA HIS A 436 20.75 15.39 36.52
C HIS A 436 20.32 16.86 36.38
N GLY A 437 19.87 17.28 35.19
CA GLY A 437 19.60 18.67 34.85
C GLY A 437 20.88 19.43 34.48
N LEU A 438 20.84 20.17 33.36
CA LEU A 438 21.98 20.91 32.84
C LEU A 438 21.92 22.38 33.26
N PRO A 439 23.00 22.96 33.83
CA PRO A 439 23.05 24.39 34.14
C PRO A 439 23.19 25.23 32.87
N SER A 440 22.57 26.41 32.84
CA SER A 440 22.84 27.42 31.81
C SER A 440 24.33 27.81 31.83
N PRO A 441 25.04 27.89 30.68
CA PRO A 441 24.54 27.87 29.29
C PRO A 441 24.57 26.50 28.60
N GLN A 442 24.82 25.40 29.33
CA GLN A 442 25.02 24.07 28.73
C GLN A 442 23.72 23.51 28.14
N PHE A 443 22.59 23.74 28.83
CA PHE A 443 21.26 23.32 28.38
C PHE A 443 20.92 23.93 27.01
N GLU A 444 21.13 25.24 26.84
CA GLU A 444 20.83 25.99 25.62
C GLU A 444 21.70 25.53 24.45
N ILE A 445 22.97 25.19 24.71
CA ILE A 445 23.87 24.62 23.71
C ILE A 445 23.37 23.24 23.25
N TYR A 446 23.04 22.34 24.18
CA TYR A 446 22.49 21.03 23.85
C TYR A 446 21.15 21.13 23.11
N PHE A 447 20.25 22.02 23.53
CA PHE A 447 18.97 22.25 22.87
C PHE A 447 19.13 22.67 21.40
N VAL A 448 20.07 23.57 21.09
CA VAL A 448 20.36 23.98 19.70
C VAL A 448 20.97 22.84 18.89
N VAL A 449 21.86 22.04 19.49
CA VAL A 449 22.48 20.87 18.83
C VAL A 449 21.44 19.77 18.55
N ASP A 450 20.55 19.48 19.50
CA ASP A 450 19.48 18.50 19.35
C ASP A 450 18.47 18.93 18.27
N LEU A 451 18.07 20.20 18.23
CA LEU A 451 17.21 20.74 17.16
C LEU A 451 17.88 20.58 15.78
N ALA A 452 19.19 20.84 15.67
CA ALA A 452 19.93 20.61 14.43
C ALA A 452 19.94 19.12 14.06
N ALA A 453 20.16 18.23 15.02
CA ALA A 453 20.12 16.78 14.81
C ALA A 453 18.73 16.29 14.37
N ILE A 454 17.62 16.82 14.92
CA ILE A 454 16.25 16.48 14.50
C ILE A 454 16.00 16.85 13.02
N VAL A 455 16.50 18.01 12.57
CA VAL A 455 16.45 18.40 11.15
C VAL A 455 17.31 17.48 10.28
N ILE A 456 18.51 17.10 10.75
CA ILE A 456 19.40 16.18 10.03
C ILE A 456 18.77 14.78 9.91
N MET A 457 18.12 14.26 10.95
CA MET A 457 17.45 12.95 10.92
C MET A 457 16.25 12.95 9.98
N SER A 458 15.32 13.90 10.15
CA SER A 458 14.10 13.96 9.33
C SER A 458 14.40 14.11 7.84
N PHE A 459 15.34 14.99 7.47
CA PHE A 459 15.72 15.17 6.06
C PHE A 459 16.68 14.09 5.57
N GLY A 460 17.57 13.55 6.41
CA GLY A 460 18.58 12.56 6.03
C GLY A 460 17.96 11.20 5.73
N VAL A 461 17.03 10.75 6.57
CA VAL A 461 16.25 9.52 6.35
C VAL A 461 15.39 9.66 5.09
N ALA A 462 14.62 10.75 4.95
CA ALA A 462 13.78 10.97 3.78
C ALA A 462 14.58 11.12 2.47
N ALA A 463 15.76 11.74 2.51
CA ALA A 463 16.65 11.85 1.36
C ALA A 463 17.21 10.50 0.92
N TYR A 464 17.73 9.69 1.85
CA TYR A 464 18.30 8.38 1.53
C TYR A 464 17.24 7.44 0.96
N ASP A 465 16.09 7.33 1.64
CA ASP A 465 14.99 6.47 1.23
C ASP A 465 14.43 6.92 -0.12
N GLY A 466 14.31 8.25 -0.33
CA GLY A 466 13.93 8.85 -1.60
C GLY A 466 14.85 8.54 -2.78
N ILE A 467 16.15 8.35 -2.55
CA ILE A 467 17.10 7.92 -3.60
C ILE A 467 16.90 6.44 -3.94
N PHE A 468 16.71 5.56 -2.95
CA PHE A 468 16.37 4.15 -3.22
C PHE A 468 15.05 4.02 -3.99
N PHE A 469 14.02 4.70 -3.49
CA PHE A 469 12.69 4.78 -4.10
C PHE A 469 12.80 5.16 -5.58
N TYR A 470 13.52 6.23 -5.90
CA TYR A 470 13.80 6.63 -7.29
C TYR A 470 14.36 5.49 -8.16
N PHE A 471 15.42 4.81 -7.69
CA PHE A 471 16.03 3.71 -8.43
C PHE A 471 15.05 2.54 -8.66
N ALA A 472 14.35 2.12 -7.60
CA ALA A 472 13.41 1.01 -7.68
C ALA A 472 12.23 1.28 -8.63
N PHE A 473 11.72 2.52 -8.67
CA PHE A 473 10.70 2.89 -9.65
C PHE A 473 11.24 2.96 -11.07
N HIS A 474 12.46 3.46 -11.28
CA HIS A 474 13.05 3.46 -12.62
C HIS A 474 13.16 2.03 -13.16
N VAL A 475 13.60 1.08 -12.33
CA VAL A 475 13.55 -0.36 -12.68
C VAL A 475 12.13 -0.85 -12.96
N TYR A 476 11.14 -0.49 -12.13
CA TYR A 476 9.73 -0.85 -12.35
C TYR A 476 9.17 -0.31 -13.68
N ALA A 477 9.44 0.97 -14.00
CA ALA A 477 9.00 1.60 -15.23
C ALA A 477 9.63 0.94 -16.46
N GLU A 478 10.94 0.68 -16.43
CA GLU A 478 11.63 -0.03 -17.51
C GLU A 478 11.12 -1.45 -17.69
N PHE A 479 10.87 -2.20 -16.62
CA PHE A 479 10.25 -3.52 -16.75
C PHE A 479 8.85 -3.45 -17.39
N LYS A 480 8.04 -2.41 -17.12
CA LYS A 480 6.78 -2.18 -17.86
C LYS A 480 7.03 -1.92 -19.36
N LEU A 481 8.06 -1.17 -19.73
CA LEU A 481 8.42 -0.95 -21.14
C LEU A 481 8.97 -2.22 -21.80
N VAL A 482 9.82 -2.98 -21.13
CA VAL A 482 10.34 -4.29 -21.58
C VAL A 482 9.22 -5.28 -21.85
N LYS A 483 8.18 -5.32 -21.00
CA LYS A 483 6.96 -6.11 -21.27
C LYS A 483 6.23 -5.68 -22.55
N VAL A 484 6.24 -4.39 -22.91
CA VAL A 484 5.67 -3.93 -24.19
C VAL A 484 6.59 -4.33 -25.35
N ALA A 485 7.89 -4.13 -25.21
CA ALA A 485 8.88 -4.45 -26.23
C ALA A 485 8.97 -5.94 -26.58
N PHE A 486 8.74 -6.85 -25.63
CA PHE A 486 8.68 -8.30 -25.88
C PHE A 486 7.47 -8.74 -26.72
N LYS A 487 6.40 -7.92 -26.79
CA LYS A 487 5.26 -8.15 -27.69
C LYS A 487 5.56 -7.72 -29.13
N GLY A 488 6.50 -6.80 -29.35
CA GLY A 488 6.88 -6.35 -30.68
C GLY A 488 7.86 -7.31 -31.37
N LYS A 489 7.61 -7.64 -32.65
CA LYS A 489 8.46 -8.56 -33.43
C LYS A 489 9.86 -7.97 -33.68
N SER A 490 9.92 -6.73 -34.18
CA SER A 490 11.17 -6.02 -34.49
C SER A 490 11.99 -5.65 -33.25
N THR A 491 11.34 -5.41 -32.11
CA THR A 491 11.96 -4.99 -30.86
C THR A 491 12.48 -6.14 -30.00
N PHE A 492 12.29 -7.41 -30.39
CA PHE A 492 12.64 -8.57 -29.57
C PHE A 492 14.12 -8.61 -29.16
N ILE A 493 15.06 -8.39 -30.09
CA ILE A 493 16.51 -8.41 -29.80
C ILE A 493 16.91 -7.27 -28.85
N GLU A 494 16.27 -6.11 -28.99
CA GLU A 494 16.49 -4.96 -28.10
C GLU A 494 15.92 -5.23 -26.71
N ALA A 495 14.72 -5.80 -26.61
CA ALA A 495 14.10 -6.22 -25.36
C ALA A 495 14.94 -7.26 -24.61
N VAL A 496 15.56 -8.21 -25.31
CA VAL A 496 16.50 -9.18 -24.72
C VAL A 496 17.74 -8.50 -24.14
N LYS A 497 18.37 -7.58 -24.88
CA LYS A 497 19.54 -6.83 -24.42
C LYS A 497 19.20 -5.94 -23.22
N HIS A 498 18.06 -5.25 -23.28
CA HIS A 498 17.62 -4.35 -22.23
C HIS A 498 17.19 -5.09 -20.96
N HIS A 499 16.52 -6.24 -21.10
CA HIS A 499 16.21 -7.12 -19.96
C HIS A 499 17.47 -7.61 -19.24
N ASP A 500 18.52 -8.01 -19.97
CA ASP A 500 19.81 -8.38 -19.37
C ASP A 500 20.49 -7.20 -18.64
N PHE A 501 20.42 -6.00 -19.23
CA PHE A 501 20.89 -4.77 -18.60
C PHE A 501 20.13 -4.44 -17.30
N LEU A 502 18.78 -4.50 -17.30
CA LEU A 502 17.98 -4.28 -16.10
C LEU A 502 18.27 -5.29 -14.98
N LEU A 503 18.47 -6.57 -15.31
CA LEU A 503 18.85 -7.58 -14.30
C LEU A 503 20.24 -7.32 -13.72
N LYS A 504 21.19 -6.79 -14.51
CA LYS A 504 22.51 -6.35 -14.02
C LYS A 504 22.40 -5.12 -13.12
N TYR A 505 21.64 -4.11 -13.57
CA TYR A 505 21.37 -2.90 -12.79
C TYR A 505 20.72 -3.23 -11.44
N LEU A 506 19.69 -4.07 -11.44
CA LEU A 506 18.99 -4.50 -10.23
C LEU A 506 19.88 -5.32 -9.28
N ARG A 507 20.85 -6.09 -9.81
CA ARG A 507 21.86 -6.77 -8.99
C ARG A 507 22.81 -5.78 -8.32
N LYS A 508 23.33 -4.81 -9.07
CA LYS A 508 24.18 -3.73 -8.54
C LYS A 508 23.44 -2.91 -7.47
N LEU A 509 22.19 -2.55 -7.74
CA LEU A 509 21.30 -1.89 -6.78
C LEU A 509 21.13 -2.72 -5.50
N ASN A 510 20.89 -4.03 -5.62
CA ASN A 510 20.78 -4.92 -4.47
C ASN A 510 22.10 -5.05 -3.69
N GLU A 511 23.25 -5.12 -4.37
CA GLU A 511 24.56 -5.20 -3.72
C GLU A 511 24.88 -3.95 -2.88
N ILE A 512 24.48 -2.77 -3.35
CA ILE A 512 24.63 -1.49 -2.65
C ILE A 512 23.65 -1.36 -1.47
N TYR A 513 22.37 -1.68 -1.67
CA TYR A 513 21.32 -1.41 -0.68
C TYR A 513 21.03 -2.57 0.28
N SER A 514 21.33 -3.83 -0.08
CA SER A 514 21.08 -4.98 0.80
C SER A 514 21.73 -4.86 2.19
N PRO A 515 22.97 -4.35 2.37
CA PRO A 515 23.56 -4.18 3.69
C PRO A 515 22.81 -3.16 4.57
N ILE A 516 22.44 -2.00 4.01
CA ILE A 516 21.71 -0.97 4.77
C ILE A 516 20.28 -1.43 5.09
N PHE A 517 19.66 -2.25 4.25
CA PHE A 517 18.34 -2.82 4.54
C PHE A 517 18.35 -3.71 5.78
N LEU A 518 19.44 -4.42 6.07
CA LEU A 518 19.56 -5.16 7.32
C LEU A 518 19.52 -4.23 8.53
N CYS A 519 20.34 -3.17 8.53
CA CYS A 519 20.35 -2.16 9.59
C CYS A 519 18.99 -1.44 9.71
N GLN A 520 18.35 -1.14 8.58
CA GLN A 520 17.03 -0.50 8.50
C GLN A 520 15.93 -1.36 9.14
N PHE A 521 15.80 -2.63 8.75
CA PHE A 521 14.78 -3.53 9.28
C PHE A 521 15.04 -3.86 10.76
N PHE A 522 16.31 -4.04 11.15
CA PHE A 522 16.68 -4.24 12.55
C PHE A 522 16.36 -3.01 13.41
N SER A 523 16.68 -1.80 12.93
CA SER A 523 16.36 -0.55 13.65
C SER A 523 14.85 -0.35 13.76
N ASN A 524 14.09 -0.60 12.69
CA ASN A 524 12.63 -0.50 12.71
C ASN A 524 12.00 -1.53 13.66
N LEU A 525 12.49 -2.77 13.68
CA LEU A 525 12.01 -3.81 14.61
C LEU A 525 12.25 -3.38 16.07
N LEU A 526 13.45 -2.90 16.40
CA LEU A 526 13.73 -2.33 17.72
C LEU A 526 12.80 -1.14 18.03
N GLY A 527 12.67 -0.18 17.10
CA GLY A 527 11.81 0.99 17.25
C GLY A 527 10.35 0.63 17.49
N ILE A 528 9.80 -0.35 16.75
CA ILE A 528 8.44 -0.89 16.94
C ILE A 528 8.32 -1.51 18.34
N CYS A 529 9.21 -2.43 18.72
CA CYS A 529 9.20 -3.07 20.02
C CYS A 529 9.29 -2.07 21.19
N PHE A 530 10.17 -1.08 21.09
CA PHE A 530 10.31 -0.04 22.12
C PHE A 530 9.12 0.91 22.17
N CYS A 531 8.56 1.34 21.04
CA CYS A 531 7.34 2.16 21.04
C CYS A 531 6.16 1.40 21.66
N LEU A 532 6.00 0.11 21.35
CA LEU A 532 4.97 -0.74 21.96
C LEU A 532 5.19 -0.92 23.48
N PHE A 533 6.44 -1.12 23.92
CA PHE A 533 6.79 -1.21 25.33
C PHE A 533 6.47 0.09 26.08
N MET A 534 6.92 1.23 25.57
CA MET A 534 6.71 2.54 26.21
C MET A 534 5.23 2.93 26.26
N LEU A 535 4.48 2.70 25.17
CA LEU A 535 3.02 2.85 25.15
C LEU A 535 2.33 1.97 26.19
N SER A 536 2.77 0.71 26.34
CA SER A 536 2.21 -0.23 27.32
C SER A 536 2.56 0.16 28.77
N ARG A 537 3.74 0.76 28.98
CA ARG A 537 4.23 1.21 30.29
C ARG A 537 3.56 2.50 30.78
N SER A 538 3.25 3.44 29.89
CA SER A 538 2.79 4.81 30.20
C SER A 538 1.40 4.94 30.86
N GLY A 539 0.94 3.91 31.57
CA GLY A 539 -0.46 3.75 31.94
C GLY A 539 -1.31 3.48 30.70
N MET A 540 -2.59 3.18 30.90
CA MET A 540 -3.46 2.92 29.76
C MET A 540 -4.94 3.20 30.13
N PRO A 541 -5.60 4.24 29.58
CA PRO A 541 -5.13 5.11 28.49
C PRO A 541 -3.82 5.82 28.85
N PRO A 542 -2.85 5.83 27.91
CA PRO A 542 -1.53 6.39 28.16
C PRO A 542 -1.67 7.89 28.37
N GLU A 543 -0.71 8.47 29.09
CA GLU A 543 -0.60 9.92 29.10
C GLU A 543 -0.52 10.48 27.67
N LEU A 544 -1.19 11.60 27.44
CA LEU A 544 -1.25 12.26 26.13
C LEU A 544 0.16 12.53 25.54
N THR A 545 1.12 12.73 26.43
CA THR A 545 2.57 12.90 26.22
C THR A 545 3.22 11.66 25.59
N SER A 546 2.98 10.49 26.18
CA SER A 546 3.50 9.21 25.70
C SER A 546 2.78 8.79 24.43
N PHE A 547 1.47 9.04 24.34
CA PHE A 547 0.69 8.77 23.14
C PHE A 547 1.20 9.56 21.93
N SER A 548 1.38 10.88 22.04
CA SER A 548 1.81 11.72 20.91
C SER A 548 3.21 11.38 20.40
N LYS A 549 4.15 11.01 21.29
CA LYS A 549 5.50 10.59 20.90
C LYS A 549 5.51 9.19 20.28
N TYR A 550 5.08 8.18 21.02
CA TYR A 550 5.35 6.79 20.67
C TYR A 550 4.38 6.20 19.64
N PHE A 551 3.11 6.61 19.63
CA PHE A 551 2.14 6.11 18.65
C PHE A 551 2.48 6.57 17.23
N ILE A 552 2.92 7.82 17.08
CA ILE A 552 3.29 8.40 15.78
C ILE A 552 4.61 7.79 15.28
N SER A 553 5.55 7.56 16.19
CA SER A 553 6.82 6.89 15.90
C SER A 553 6.61 5.42 15.49
N LEU A 554 5.73 4.69 16.17
CA LEU A 554 5.29 3.34 15.81
C LEU A 554 4.74 3.30 14.38
N VAL A 555 3.78 4.18 14.06
CA VAL A 555 3.21 4.28 12.70
C VAL A 555 4.30 4.59 11.67
N ALA A 556 5.23 5.50 11.96
CA ALA A 556 6.32 5.83 11.05
C ALA A 556 7.25 4.64 10.76
N PHE A 557 7.65 3.88 11.78
CA PHE A 557 8.48 2.67 11.60
C PHE A 557 7.74 1.58 10.81
N THR A 558 6.47 1.28 11.15
CA THR A 558 5.67 0.28 10.44
C THR A 558 5.45 0.67 8.97
N VAL A 559 5.07 1.92 8.69
CA VAL A 559 4.88 2.42 7.31
C VAL A 559 6.18 2.35 6.52
N GLN A 560 7.32 2.71 7.12
CA GLN A 560 8.62 2.63 6.46
C GLN A 560 8.98 1.17 6.09
N THR A 561 8.82 0.22 7.02
CA THR A 561 9.04 -1.22 6.76
C THR A 561 8.13 -1.74 5.64
N TYR A 562 6.84 -1.39 5.69
CA TYR A 562 5.85 -1.77 4.68
C TYR A 562 6.24 -1.30 3.28
N ILE A 563 6.62 -0.01 3.12
CA ILE A 563 6.98 0.55 1.82
C ILE A 563 8.18 -0.18 1.19
N PHE A 564 9.22 -0.51 1.98
CA PHE A 564 10.38 -1.25 1.47
C PHE A 564 9.99 -2.65 0.98
N CYS A 565 9.30 -3.45 1.81
CA CYS A 565 8.80 -4.78 1.45
C CYS A 565 7.92 -4.76 0.19
N LEU A 566 7.03 -3.78 0.09
CA LEU A 566 6.08 -3.62 -1.00
C LEU A 566 6.75 -3.28 -2.35
N ILE A 567 7.80 -2.45 -2.31
CA ILE A 567 8.63 -2.13 -3.48
C ILE A 567 9.36 -3.39 -3.97
N GLY A 568 9.97 -4.15 -3.06
CA GLY A 568 10.73 -5.36 -3.42
C GLY A 568 9.84 -6.48 -3.96
N ASP A 569 8.63 -6.64 -3.42
CA ASP A 569 7.63 -7.59 -3.92
C ASP A 569 7.21 -7.25 -5.37
N LEU A 570 6.84 -5.99 -5.64
CA LEU A 570 6.45 -5.56 -6.99
C LEU A 570 7.56 -5.67 -8.05
N VAL A 571 8.80 -5.33 -7.70
CA VAL A 571 9.93 -5.46 -8.63
C VAL A 571 10.16 -6.95 -8.94
N SER A 572 9.98 -7.82 -7.95
CA SER A 572 10.08 -9.28 -8.12
C SER A 572 8.93 -9.86 -8.96
N GLU A 573 7.68 -9.48 -8.66
CA GLU A 573 6.48 -9.84 -9.43
C GLU A 573 6.63 -9.44 -10.90
N LEU A 574 7.01 -8.18 -11.15
CA LEU A 574 7.09 -7.65 -12.49
C LEU A 574 8.25 -8.26 -13.31
N SER A 575 9.35 -8.63 -12.65
CA SER A 575 10.45 -9.36 -13.28
C SER A 575 10.04 -10.80 -13.67
N LEU A 576 9.24 -11.48 -12.84
CA LEU A 576 8.71 -12.82 -13.15
C LEU A 576 7.72 -12.80 -14.32
N ASP A 577 6.86 -11.78 -14.34
CA ASP A 577 5.77 -11.63 -15.32
C ASP A 577 6.27 -11.34 -16.76
N ILE A 578 7.57 -11.10 -16.94
CA ILE A 578 8.22 -11.09 -18.27
C ILE A 578 8.17 -12.48 -18.91
N SER A 579 8.30 -13.55 -18.11
CA SER A 579 8.22 -14.93 -18.60
C SER A 579 6.82 -15.21 -19.19
N ASN A 580 5.77 -14.79 -18.47
CA ASN A 580 4.39 -14.88 -18.92
C ASN A 580 4.17 -14.10 -20.23
N VAL A 581 4.66 -12.87 -20.33
CA VAL A 581 4.53 -12.07 -21.57
C VAL A 581 5.16 -12.75 -22.76
N ILE A 582 6.35 -13.36 -22.61
CA ILE A 582 7.00 -14.09 -23.70
C ILE A 582 6.20 -15.34 -24.07
N PHE A 583 5.59 -16.02 -23.08
CA PHE A 583 4.73 -17.17 -23.29
C PHE A 583 3.42 -16.85 -24.02
N TYR A 584 2.82 -15.69 -23.79
CA TYR A 584 1.56 -15.28 -24.43
C TYR A 584 1.72 -14.57 -25.79
N VAL A 585 2.93 -14.51 -26.38
CA VAL A 585 3.10 -14.14 -27.79
C VAL A 585 2.66 -15.31 -28.68
N ASP A 586 2.11 -15.03 -29.86
CA ASP A 586 1.75 -16.07 -30.82
C ASP A 586 2.99 -16.86 -31.29
N TRP A 587 3.07 -18.14 -30.91
CA TRP A 587 4.16 -19.05 -31.26
C TRP A 587 3.98 -19.75 -32.61
N LEU A 588 2.82 -19.60 -33.26
CA LEU A 588 2.48 -20.23 -34.54
C LEU A 588 2.88 -19.37 -35.75
N ASP A 589 3.17 -18.08 -35.51
CA ASP A 589 3.73 -17.15 -36.49
C ASP A 589 5.12 -17.60 -36.97
N ASP A 590 5.30 -17.72 -38.30
CA ASP A 590 6.52 -18.23 -38.95
C ASP A 590 7.81 -17.47 -38.57
N GLU A 591 7.71 -16.16 -38.27
CA GLU A 591 8.86 -15.39 -37.78
C GLU A 591 9.17 -15.67 -36.31
N VAL A 592 8.14 -15.86 -35.49
CA VAL A 592 8.31 -16.24 -34.07
C VAL A 592 8.86 -17.67 -33.97
N TYR A 593 8.41 -18.59 -34.83
CA TYR A 593 8.89 -19.97 -34.92
C TYR A 593 10.41 -20.04 -35.15
N LYS A 594 10.96 -19.21 -36.05
CA LYS A 594 12.42 -19.08 -36.26
C LYS A 594 13.19 -18.63 -35.00
N SER A 595 12.52 -17.93 -34.07
CA SER A 595 13.09 -17.45 -32.81
C SER A 595 12.80 -18.33 -31.58
N LYS A 596 12.10 -19.46 -31.75
CA LYS A 596 11.55 -20.29 -30.66
C LYS A 596 12.57 -20.65 -29.57
N THR A 597 13.77 -21.09 -29.96
CA THR A 597 14.85 -21.43 -29.02
C THR A 597 15.33 -20.22 -28.21
N ALA A 598 15.45 -19.05 -28.85
CA ALA A 598 15.85 -17.82 -28.15
C ALA A 598 14.77 -17.36 -27.16
N ARG A 599 13.49 -17.46 -27.52
CA ARG A 599 12.37 -17.17 -26.61
C ARG A 599 12.35 -18.12 -25.40
N LEU A 600 12.56 -19.42 -25.59
CA LEU A 600 12.66 -20.38 -24.50
C LEU A 600 13.83 -20.08 -23.54
N VAL A 601 15.01 -19.73 -24.06
CA VAL A 601 16.17 -19.34 -23.24
C VAL A 601 15.87 -18.09 -22.40
N ILE A 602 15.21 -17.09 -22.96
CA ILE A 602 14.89 -15.84 -22.25
C ILE A 602 13.72 -16.04 -21.28
N MET A 603 12.74 -16.89 -21.60
CA MET A 603 11.64 -17.26 -20.72
C MET A 603 12.15 -17.98 -19.45
N ASN A 604 13.11 -18.90 -19.60
CA ASN A 604 13.81 -19.56 -18.49
C ASN A 604 14.65 -18.55 -17.68
N LYS A 605 15.36 -17.63 -18.35
CA LYS A 605 16.10 -16.55 -17.66
C LYS A 605 15.18 -15.61 -16.88
N ALA A 606 13.98 -15.30 -17.38
CA ALA A 606 12.98 -14.46 -16.71
C ALA A 606 12.32 -15.16 -15.50
N GLN A 607 12.33 -16.49 -15.44
CA GLN A 607 11.88 -17.26 -14.27
C GLN A 607 12.85 -17.20 -13.08
N SER A 608 14.06 -16.65 -13.28
CA SER A 608 15.04 -16.40 -12.23
C SER A 608 15.22 -14.88 -12.01
N PRO A 609 14.26 -14.21 -11.33
CA PRO A 609 14.30 -12.77 -11.11
C PRO A 609 15.40 -12.41 -10.12
N VAL A 610 16.00 -11.23 -10.28
CA VAL A 610 16.85 -10.66 -9.23
C VAL A 610 15.95 -10.08 -8.15
N LYS A 611 15.78 -10.82 -7.05
CA LYS A 611 15.06 -10.33 -5.87
C LYS A 611 15.92 -9.33 -5.11
N LEU A 612 15.30 -8.26 -4.61
CA LEU A 612 15.90 -7.40 -3.59
C LEU A 612 15.94 -8.15 -2.25
N THR A 613 17.02 -8.01 -1.49
CA THR A 613 17.27 -8.78 -0.27
C THR A 613 17.63 -7.90 0.92
N ILE A 614 17.20 -8.33 2.11
CA ILE A 614 17.58 -7.71 3.39
C ILE A 614 18.85 -8.43 3.87
N GLY A 615 20.00 -7.75 3.82
CA GLY A 615 21.29 -8.29 4.27
C GLY A 615 21.77 -9.58 3.59
N LYS A 616 21.20 -9.96 2.43
CA LYS A 616 21.30 -11.29 1.81
C LYS A 616 20.73 -12.45 2.67
N PHE A 617 20.02 -12.16 3.76
CA PHE A 617 19.37 -13.15 4.63
C PHE A 617 18.00 -13.59 4.11
N THR A 618 17.14 -12.63 3.72
CA THR A 618 15.79 -12.89 3.21
C THR A 618 15.44 -11.97 2.05
N GLY A 619 14.39 -12.31 1.30
CA GLY A 619 13.81 -11.45 0.28
C GLY A 619 13.11 -10.25 0.92
N MET A 620 13.21 -9.09 0.28
CA MET A 620 12.41 -7.91 0.64
C MET A 620 11.06 -8.03 -0.07
N ASP A 621 10.10 -8.68 0.57
CA ASP A 621 8.76 -8.94 0.04
C ASP A 621 7.67 -8.75 1.10
N LEU A 622 6.39 -8.78 0.68
CA LEU A 622 5.26 -8.60 1.61
C LEU A 622 5.12 -9.74 2.63
N ARG A 623 5.66 -10.93 2.35
CA ARG A 623 5.67 -12.03 3.33
C ARG A 623 6.61 -11.71 4.49
N THR A 624 7.75 -11.11 4.18
CA THR A 624 8.69 -10.62 5.20
C THR A 624 8.11 -9.47 6.02
N PHE A 625 7.26 -8.60 5.44
CA PHE A 625 6.52 -7.60 6.23
C PHE A 625 5.55 -8.24 7.23
N LEU A 626 4.83 -9.30 6.84
CA LEU A 626 3.90 -10.02 7.73
C LEU A 626 4.60 -10.83 8.85
N LEU A 627 5.92 -10.98 8.80
CA LEU A 627 6.74 -11.63 9.83
C LEU A 627 7.35 -10.63 10.83
N VAL A 628 7.26 -9.32 10.55
CA VAL A 628 7.79 -8.21 11.37
C VAL A 628 6.65 -7.58 12.18
#